data_AF-A0A923DN79-F1
#
_entry.id   AF-A0A923DN79-F1
#
_cell.length_a   1.000
_cell.length_b   1.000
_cell.length_c   1.000
_cell.angle_alpha   90.00
_cell.angle_beta   90.00
_cell.angle_gamma   90.00
#
_symmetry.space_group_name_H-M   'P 1'
#
loop_
_entity.id
_entity.type
_entity.pdbx_description
1 polymer ?
#
loop_
_entity_poly.entity_id
_entity_poly.type
_entity_poly.pdbx_seq_one_letter_code
_entity_poly.pdbx_strand_id
1 'polypeptide(L)'
;MTGTFVNAGAIFAGSLAGLAAGKHLPERLKTTVMQALGLAVILIGMHMALSGKEPLTSIGCLLLGALTGELLRIEQGVERIGEWLKSKTGSNSSTFVQGFVSASLLYLTGAMMIVGAIQDGTVGDTRTLYIKSLLDGVASIAFSSTLGAGVAFSALSVLVVQGGVTLLASHLHFLR
;
A
#
# COMPACT_ATOMS: atom_id res chain seq x y z
N MET A 1 13.34 -8.58 4.36
CA MET A 1 13.24 -7.70 3.17
C MET A 1 12.60 -8.38 1.97
N THR A 2 12.65 -9.71 1.86
CA THR A 2 12.12 -10.45 0.70
C THR A 2 10.64 -10.15 0.46
N GLY A 3 9.82 -10.05 1.52
CA GLY A 3 8.40 -9.74 1.40
C GLY A 3 8.14 -8.35 0.80
N THR A 4 8.98 -7.36 1.10
CA THR A 4 8.86 -6.01 0.55
C THR A 4 9.16 -5.96 -0.94
N PHE A 5 10.19 -6.66 -1.41
CA PHE A 5 10.46 -6.75 -2.84
C PHE A 5 9.35 -7.47 -3.60
N VAL A 6 8.79 -8.54 -3.02
CA VAL A 6 7.65 -9.24 -3.62
C VAL A 6 6.43 -8.34 -3.70
N ASN A 7 6.12 -7.56 -2.66
CA ASN A 7 4.97 -6.65 -2.69
C ASN A 7 5.12 -5.55 -3.73
N ALA A 8 6.27 -4.86 -3.74
CA ALA A 8 6.55 -3.83 -4.74
C ALA A 8 6.54 -4.39 -6.17
N GLY A 9 7.09 -5.58 -6.37
CA GLY A 9 7.06 -6.29 -7.65
C GLY A 9 5.63 -6.64 -8.07
N ALA A 10 4.79 -7.12 -7.15
CA ALA A 10 3.39 -7.44 -7.42
C ALA A 10 2.58 -6.19 -7.82
N ILE A 11 2.76 -5.07 -7.12
CA ILE A 11 2.13 -3.79 -7.46
C ILE A 11 2.58 -3.31 -8.84
N PHE A 12 3.88 -3.37 -9.13
CA PHE A 12 4.40 -2.94 -10.43
C PHE A 12 3.89 -3.82 -11.57
N ALA A 13 3.99 -5.15 -11.42
CA ALA A 13 3.53 -6.11 -12.42
C ALA A 13 2.00 -6.04 -12.63
N GLY A 14 1.23 -5.98 -11.54
CA GLY A 14 -0.22 -5.82 -11.61
C GLY A 14 -0.63 -4.48 -12.24
N SER A 15 0.10 -3.40 -11.95
CA SER A 15 -0.13 -2.10 -12.60
C SER A 15 0.10 -2.19 -14.11
N LEU A 16 1.19 -2.81 -14.56
CA LEU A 16 1.47 -3.02 -15.98
C LEU A 16 0.39 -3.87 -16.65
N ALA A 17 -0.05 -4.94 -15.98
CA ALA A 17 -1.14 -5.79 -16.47
C ALA A 17 -2.46 -5.01 -16.59
N GLY A 18 -2.82 -4.20 -15.60
CA GLY A 18 -4.02 -3.36 -15.65
C GLY A 18 -3.95 -2.25 -16.69
N LEU A 19 -2.77 -1.70 -16.98
CA LEU A 19 -2.57 -0.75 -18.08
C LEU A 19 -2.76 -1.40 -19.45
N ALA A 20 -2.22 -2.61 -19.64
CA ALA A 20 -2.32 -3.34 -20.90
C ALA A 20 -3.74 -3.92 -21.12
N ALA A 21 -4.33 -4.49 -20.08
CA ALA A 21 -5.63 -5.15 -20.14
C ALA A 21 -6.82 -4.21 -19.88
N GLY A 22 -6.59 -2.99 -19.39
CA GLY A 22 -7.64 -2.11 -18.87
C GLY A 22 -8.76 -1.77 -19.86
N LYS A 23 -8.44 -1.70 -21.15
CA LYS A 23 -9.42 -1.49 -22.23
C LYS A 23 -10.33 -2.70 -22.48
N HIS A 24 -9.89 -3.89 -22.06
CA HIS A 24 -10.59 -5.16 -22.25
C HIS A 24 -11.32 -5.63 -20.98
N LEU A 25 -11.03 -5.01 -19.83
CA LEU A 25 -11.65 -5.35 -18.54
C LEU A 25 -13.03 -4.70 -18.41
N PRO A 26 -14.13 -5.49 -18.30
CA PRO A 26 -15.45 -4.93 -18.07
C PRO A 26 -15.50 -4.17 -16.75
N GLU A 27 -16.16 -3.01 -16.74
CA GLU A 27 -16.24 -2.17 -15.53
C GLU A 27 -16.87 -2.92 -14.35
N ARG A 28 -17.83 -3.81 -14.63
CA ARG A 28 -18.43 -4.70 -13.63
C ARG A 28 -17.38 -5.57 -12.93
N LEU A 29 -16.42 -6.12 -13.67
CA LEU A 29 -15.37 -6.97 -13.10
C LEU A 29 -14.45 -6.15 -12.19
N LYS A 30 -14.06 -4.95 -12.61
CA LYS A 30 -13.25 -4.03 -11.78
C LYS A 30 -13.97 -3.73 -10.46
N THR A 31 -15.25 -3.40 -10.53
CA THR A 31 -16.08 -3.14 -9.34
C THR A 31 -16.19 -4.36 -8.44
N THR A 32 -16.46 -5.55 -8.99
CA THR A 32 -16.55 -6.80 -8.21
C THR A 32 -15.22 -7.12 -7.52
N VAL A 33 -14.09 -6.96 -8.21
CA VAL A 33 -12.75 -7.15 -7.63
C VAL A 33 -12.52 -6.17 -6.49
N MET A 34 -12.83 -4.89 -6.69
CA MET A 34 -12.69 -3.87 -5.64
C MET A 34 -13.59 -4.13 -4.44
N GLN A 35 -14.82 -4.60 -4.65
CA GLN A 35 -15.73 -4.99 -3.57
C GLN A 35 -15.22 -6.21 -2.79
N ALA A 36 -14.71 -7.22 -3.49
CA ALA A 36 -14.13 -8.40 -2.86
C ALA A 36 -12.88 -8.05 -2.04
N LEU A 37 -12.00 -7.19 -2.58
CA LEU A 37 -10.84 -6.68 -1.85
C LEU A 37 -11.25 -5.85 -0.63
N GLY A 38 -12.23 -4.95 -0.78
CA GLY A 38 -12.76 -4.17 0.33
C GLY A 38 -13.33 -5.05 1.44
N LEU A 39 -14.09 -6.10 1.09
CA LEU A 39 -14.61 -7.06 2.04
C LEU A 39 -13.50 -7.83 2.77
N ALA A 40 -12.47 -8.26 2.03
CA ALA A 40 -11.31 -8.93 2.61
C ALA A 40 -10.56 -8.01 3.59
N VAL A 41 -10.35 -6.74 3.22
CA VAL A 41 -9.70 -5.74 4.09
C VAL A 41 -10.50 -5.49 5.37
N ILE A 42 -11.83 -5.37 5.28
CA ILE A 42 -12.70 -5.23 6.46
C ILE A 42 -12.55 -6.45 7.37
N LEU A 43 -12.60 -7.66 6.81
CA LEU A 43 -12.48 -8.89 7.57
C LEU A 43 -11.13 -9.00 8.28
N ILE A 44 -10.04 -8.73 7.56
CA ILE A 44 -8.68 -8.76 8.13
C ILE A 44 -8.52 -7.69 9.21
N GLY A 45 -8.97 -6.46 8.93
CA GLY A 45 -8.91 -5.35 9.88
C GLY A 45 -9.69 -5.64 11.16
N MET A 46 -10.89 -6.20 11.04
CA MET A 46 -11.70 -6.61 12.19
C MET A 46 -11.02 -7.74 12.98
N HIS A 47 -10.46 -8.73 12.30
CA HIS A 47 -9.71 -9.81 12.96
C HIS A 47 -8.50 -9.27 13.73
N MET A 48 -7.74 -8.34 13.15
CA MET A 48 -6.59 -7.70 13.81
C MET A 48 -7.02 -6.84 15.01
N ALA A 49 -8.10 -6.07 14.88
CA ALA A 49 -8.62 -5.24 15.95
C ALA A 49 -9.11 -6.08 17.14
N LEU A 50 -9.83 -7.18 16.88
CA LEU A 50 -10.34 -8.07 17.93
C LEU A 50 -9.24 -8.93 18.58
N SER A 51 -8.14 -9.18 17.88
CA SER A 51 -6.98 -9.91 18.41
C SER A 51 -6.05 -9.03 19.27
N GLY A 52 -6.25 -7.70 19.25
CA GLY A 52 -5.47 -6.74 20.03
C GLY A 52 -5.71 -6.91 21.53
N LYS A 53 -4.63 -6.88 22.31
CA LYS A 53 -4.70 -7.06 23.78
C LYS A 53 -5.03 -5.76 24.55
N GLU A 54 -4.77 -4.60 23.94
CA GLU A 54 -4.80 -3.30 24.61
C GLU A 54 -5.54 -2.24 23.75
N PRO A 55 -6.89 -2.21 23.80
CA PRO A 55 -7.69 -1.33 22.95
C PRO A 55 -7.46 0.15 23.26
N LEU A 56 -7.26 0.51 24.54
CA LEU A 56 -7.03 1.90 24.96
C LEU A 56 -5.75 2.47 24.34
N THR A 57 -4.65 1.73 24.43
CA THR A 57 -3.35 2.12 23.83
C THR A 57 -3.45 2.23 22.32
N SER A 58 -4.18 1.29 21.69
CA SER A 58 -4.38 1.28 20.24
C SER A 58 -5.15 2.52 19.76
N ILE A 59 -6.21 2.91 20.48
CA ILE A 59 -6.97 4.14 20.23
C ILE A 59 -6.09 5.37 20.45
N GLY A 60 -5.28 5.40 21.51
CA GLY A 60 -4.36 6.50 21.78
C GLY A 60 -3.35 6.70 20.66
N CYS A 61 -2.70 5.62 20.20
CA CYS A 61 -1.77 5.68 19.06
C CYS A 61 -2.46 6.10 17.76
N LEU A 62 -3.70 5.63 17.52
CA LEU A 62 -4.47 6.02 16.34
C LEU A 62 -4.78 7.52 16.34
N LEU A 63 -5.25 8.07 17.47
CA LEU A 63 -5.55 9.50 17.61
C LEU A 63 -4.29 10.35 17.45
N LEU A 64 -3.21 9.99 18.13
CA LEU A 64 -1.93 10.72 18.02
C LEU A 64 -1.37 10.65 16.60
N GLY A 65 -1.42 9.49 15.95
CA GLY A 65 -0.98 9.31 14.58
C GLY A 65 -1.80 10.16 13.59
N ALA A 66 -3.13 10.17 13.74
CA ALA A 66 -4.01 10.97 12.89
C ALA A 66 -3.77 12.49 13.06
N LEU A 67 -3.71 12.98 14.30
CA LEU A 67 -3.42 14.39 14.60
C LEU A 67 -2.06 14.80 14.08
N THR A 68 -1.03 13.98 14.32
CA THR A 68 0.33 14.25 13.84
C THR A 68 0.38 14.24 12.32
N GLY A 69 -0.29 13.29 11.67
CA GLY A 69 -0.35 13.20 10.20
C GLY A 69 -1.04 14.40 9.56
N GLU A 70 -2.13 14.89 10.17
CA GLU A 70 -2.85 16.08 9.72
C GLU A 70 -2.00 17.34 9.89
N LEU A 71 -1.37 17.52 11.06
CA LEU A 71 -0.48 18.67 11.32
C LEU A 71 0.73 18.70 10.36
N LEU A 72 1.28 17.52 10.06
CA LEU A 72 2.38 17.38 9.10
C LEU A 72 1.93 17.47 7.64
N ARG A 73 0.63 17.46 7.37
CA ARG A 73 0.06 17.55 6.02
C ARG A 73 0.62 16.47 5.10
N ILE A 74 0.64 15.22 5.60
CA ILE A 74 1.27 14.08 4.93
C ILE A 74 0.65 13.86 3.53
N GLU A 75 -0.67 13.96 3.41
CA GLU A 75 -1.37 13.78 2.13
C GLU A 75 -0.91 14.80 1.09
N GLN A 76 -0.81 16.09 1.47
CA GLN A 76 -0.30 17.14 0.58
C GLN A 76 1.17 16.90 0.20
N GLY A 77 1.96 16.32 1.10
CA GLY A 77 3.32 15.87 0.80
C GLY A 77 3.36 14.79 -0.28
N VAL A 78 2.49 13.77 -0.17
CA VAL A 78 2.37 12.70 -1.17
C VAL A 78 1.86 13.26 -2.51
N GLU A 79 0.91 14.19 -2.49
CA GLU A 79 0.40 14.85 -3.70
C GLU A 79 1.52 15.59 -4.45
N ARG A 80 2.35 16.38 -3.75
CA ARG A 80 3.52 17.06 -4.34
C ARG A 80 4.52 16.09 -4.96
N ILE A 81 4.75 14.93 -4.32
CA ILE A 81 5.59 13.88 -4.91
C ILE A 81 4.94 13.34 -6.19
N GLY A 82 3.63 13.15 -6.20
CA GLY A 82 2.87 12.73 -7.37
C GLY A 82 2.97 13.74 -8.53
N GLU A 83 2.85 15.04 -8.24
CA GLU A 83 3.03 16.12 -9.21
C GLU A 83 4.46 16.14 -9.77
N TRP A 84 5.45 16.01 -8.90
CA TRP A 84 6.86 15.93 -9.30
C TRP A 84 7.12 14.72 -10.20
N LEU A 85 6.59 13.54 -9.86
CA LEU A 85 6.67 12.33 -10.68
C LEU A 85 5.98 12.51 -12.03
N LYS A 86 4.80 13.14 -12.06
CA LYS A 86 4.05 13.44 -13.29
C LYS A 86 4.87 14.32 -14.22
N SER A 87 5.46 15.40 -13.68
CA SER A 87 6.32 16.32 -14.43
C SER A 87 7.56 15.61 -14.97
N LYS A 88 8.25 14.82 -14.13
CA LYS A 88 9.48 14.11 -14.50
C LYS A 88 9.26 13.03 -15.56
N THR A 89 8.08 12.42 -15.59
CA THR A 89 7.71 11.40 -16.57
C THR A 89 7.12 11.99 -17.86
N GLY A 90 6.91 13.30 -17.93
CA GLY A 90 6.27 13.97 -19.07
C GLY A 90 4.81 13.54 -19.28
N SER A 91 4.15 13.03 -18.24
CA SER A 91 2.79 12.50 -18.36
C SER A 91 1.75 13.62 -18.42
N ASN A 92 0.98 13.66 -19.50
CA ASN A 92 -0.15 14.58 -19.65
C ASN A 92 -1.46 14.06 -19.03
N SER A 93 -1.44 12.90 -18.37
CA SER A 93 -2.66 12.32 -17.78
C SER A 93 -3.17 13.15 -16.60
N SER A 94 -4.45 13.50 -16.63
CA SER A 94 -5.14 14.18 -15.52
C SER A 94 -5.26 13.28 -14.29
N THR A 95 -5.37 11.96 -14.47
CA THR A 95 -5.54 10.98 -13.39
C THR A 95 -4.23 10.47 -12.80
N PHE A 96 -3.07 10.87 -13.33
CA PHE A 96 -1.77 10.34 -12.88
C PHE A 96 -1.52 10.56 -11.38
N VAL A 97 -1.67 11.81 -10.90
CA VAL A 97 -1.43 12.15 -9.49
C VAL A 97 -2.42 11.42 -8.60
N GLN A 98 -3.71 11.44 -8.97
CA GLN A 98 -4.76 10.71 -8.26
C GLN A 98 -4.44 9.20 -8.17
N GLY A 99 -4.04 8.58 -9.28
CA GLY A 99 -3.65 7.17 -9.31
C GLY A 99 -2.48 6.85 -8.38
N PHE A 100 -1.45 7.70 -8.39
CA PHE A 100 -0.31 7.56 -7.49
C PHE A 100 -0.69 7.72 -6.01
N VAL A 101 -1.43 8.78 -5.67
CA VAL A 101 -1.81 9.11 -4.29
C VAL A 101 -2.75 8.04 -3.74
N SER A 102 -3.84 7.71 -4.45
CA SER A 102 -4.82 6.72 -4.00
C SER A 102 -4.19 5.33 -3.81
N ALA A 103 -3.34 4.89 -4.73
CA ALA A 103 -2.64 3.62 -4.61
C ALA A 103 -1.63 3.63 -3.46
N SER A 104 -0.82 4.67 -3.33
CA SER A 104 0.17 4.78 -2.25
C SER A 104 -0.49 4.77 -0.87
N LEU A 105 -1.58 5.54 -0.69
CA LEU A 105 -2.32 5.56 0.56
C LEU A 105 -2.95 4.19 0.86
N LEU A 106 -3.58 3.54 -0.13
CA LEU A 106 -4.17 2.22 0.05
C LEU A 106 -3.13 1.18 0.50
N TYR A 107 -1.96 1.16 -0.16
CA TYR A 107 -0.94 0.15 0.12
C TYR A 107 -0.18 0.42 1.43
N LEU A 108 0.05 1.68 1.79
CA LEU A 108 0.86 2.04 2.96
C LEU A 108 0.06 2.13 4.26
N THR A 109 -1.22 2.47 4.23
CA THR A 109 -2.01 2.64 5.46
C THR A 109 -2.47 1.33 6.09
N GLY A 110 -2.42 0.22 5.35
CA GLY A 110 -2.84 -1.09 5.85
C GLY A 110 -1.96 -1.61 7.00
N ALA A 111 -2.59 -2.11 8.07
CA ALA A 111 -1.88 -2.64 9.24
C ALA A 111 -0.91 -3.79 8.92
N MET A 112 -1.21 -4.60 7.89
CA MET A 112 -0.32 -5.66 7.39
C MET A 112 1.00 -5.13 6.83
N MET A 113 1.05 -3.86 6.38
CA MET A 113 2.29 -3.22 5.96
C MET A 113 3.25 -3.13 7.15
N ILE A 114 2.78 -2.55 8.26
CA ILE A 114 3.58 -2.36 9.48
C ILE A 114 3.91 -3.71 10.14
N VAL A 115 2.89 -4.52 10.41
CA VAL A 115 3.08 -5.81 11.10
C VAL A 115 3.93 -6.76 10.27
N GLY A 116 3.65 -6.87 8.97
CA GLY A 116 4.42 -7.71 8.06
C GLY A 116 5.86 -7.21 7.86
N ALA A 117 6.08 -5.90 7.77
CA ALA A 117 7.42 -5.33 7.66
C ALA A 117 8.26 -5.61 8.91
N ILE A 118 7.66 -5.49 10.10
CA ILE A 118 8.32 -5.82 11.37
C ILE A 118 8.64 -7.32 11.43
N GLN A 119 7.69 -8.19 11.11
CA GLN A 119 7.89 -9.65 11.12
C GLN A 119 8.99 -10.10 10.13
N ASP A 120 8.99 -9.57 8.92
CA ASP A 120 10.03 -9.84 7.90
C ASP A 120 11.39 -9.30 8.36
N GLY A 121 11.42 -8.16 9.05
CA GLY A 121 12.65 -7.54 9.55
C GLY A 121 13.26 -8.27 10.76
N THR A 122 12.46 -8.63 11.76
CA THR A 122 12.96 -9.16 13.05
C THR A 122 13.17 -10.67 13.04
N VAL A 123 12.20 -11.43 12.55
CA VAL A 123 12.19 -12.90 12.61
C VAL A 123 12.27 -13.56 11.23
N GLY A 124 12.19 -12.78 10.15
CA GLY A 124 12.26 -13.27 8.78
C GLY A 124 10.97 -13.94 8.28
N ASP A 125 9.83 -13.72 8.95
CA ASP A 125 8.53 -14.25 8.51
C ASP A 125 7.89 -13.32 7.47
N THR A 126 7.81 -13.79 6.23
CA THR A 126 7.28 -13.04 5.09
C THR A 126 5.82 -13.36 4.76
N ARG A 127 5.16 -14.28 5.47
CA ARG A 127 3.81 -14.76 5.11
C ARG A 127 2.78 -13.63 5.03
N THR A 128 2.80 -12.73 6.01
CA THR A 128 1.91 -11.54 6.04
C THR A 128 2.13 -10.64 4.82
N LEU A 129 3.38 -10.43 4.42
CA LEU A 129 3.71 -9.62 3.24
C LEU A 129 3.36 -10.33 1.93
N TYR A 130 3.37 -11.66 1.86
CA TYR A 130 2.91 -12.40 0.68
C TYR A 130 1.39 -12.31 0.50
N ILE A 131 0.62 -12.43 1.58
CA ILE A 131 -0.84 -12.19 1.54
C ILE A 131 -1.10 -10.76 1.07
N LYS A 132 -0.37 -9.79 1.62
CA LYS A 132 -0.47 -8.39 1.19
C LYS A 132 -0.11 -8.20 -0.29
N SER A 133 0.95 -8.86 -0.77
CA SER A 133 1.38 -8.79 -2.17
C SER A 133 0.30 -9.25 -3.14
N LEU A 134 -0.46 -10.29 -2.78
CA LEU A 134 -1.61 -10.74 -3.57
C LEU A 134 -2.71 -9.67 -3.60
N LEU A 135 -3.06 -9.11 -2.44
CA LEU A 135 -4.11 -8.08 -2.34
C LEU A 135 -3.74 -6.81 -3.10
N ASP A 136 -2.55 -6.27 -2.85
CA ASP A 136 -2.06 -5.04 -3.47
C ASP A 136 -1.83 -5.25 -4.98
N GLY A 137 -1.32 -6.42 -5.39
CA GLY A 137 -1.17 -6.80 -6.79
C GLY A 137 -2.49 -6.85 -7.55
N VAL A 138 -3.51 -7.52 -7.01
CA VAL A 138 -4.85 -7.55 -7.63
C VAL A 138 -5.49 -6.17 -7.64
N ALA A 139 -5.37 -5.41 -6.54
CA ALA A 139 -5.85 -4.02 -6.47
C ALA A 139 -5.19 -3.13 -7.54
N SER A 140 -3.89 -3.31 -7.78
CA SER A 140 -3.13 -2.52 -8.74
C SER A 140 -3.59 -2.72 -10.19
N ILE A 141 -4.07 -3.92 -10.54
CA ILE A 141 -4.69 -4.18 -11.85
C ILE A 141 -5.95 -3.34 -12.01
N ALA A 142 -6.83 -3.36 -11.01
CA ALA A 142 -8.08 -2.59 -11.05
C ALA A 142 -7.79 -1.08 -11.06
N PHE A 143 -6.95 -0.59 -10.14
CA PHE A 143 -6.59 0.82 -10.05
C PHE A 143 -5.88 1.34 -11.29
N SER A 144 -4.90 0.63 -11.85
CA SER A 144 -4.19 1.12 -13.03
C SER A 144 -5.07 1.09 -14.28
N SER A 145 -6.03 0.16 -14.36
CA SER A 145 -7.01 0.11 -15.46
C SER A 145 -7.99 1.29 -15.49
N THR A 146 -8.14 2.01 -14.36
CA THR A 146 -9.05 3.15 -14.22
C THR A 146 -8.30 4.48 -14.09
N LEU A 147 -7.26 4.54 -13.25
CA LEU A 147 -6.52 5.74 -12.92
C LEU A 147 -5.23 5.91 -13.74
N GLY A 148 -4.79 4.85 -14.42
CA GLY A 148 -3.65 4.89 -15.35
C GLY A 148 -2.30 4.72 -14.67
N ALA A 149 -1.25 5.22 -15.34
CA ALA A 149 0.14 4.83 -15.08
C ALA A 149 0.69 5.32 -13.72
N GLY A 150 0.05 6.30 -13.09
CA GLY A 150 0.45 6.79 -11.76
C GLY A 150 0.45 5.70 -10.69
N VAL A 151 -0.39 4.68 -10.84
CA VAL A 151 -0.49 3.55 -9.89
C VAL A 151 0.81 2.75 -9.84
N ALA A 152 1.51 2.56 -10.97
CA ALA A 152 2.77 1.82 -10.99
C ALA A 152 3.87 2.48 -10.13
N PHE A 153 3.83 3.81 -10.01
CA PHE A 153 4.78 4.57 -9.19
C PHE A 153 4.56 4.42 -7.68
N SER A 154 3.38 3.96 -7.25
CA SER A 154 3.14 3.65 -5.84
C SER A 154 4.02 2.50 -5.33
N ALA A 155 4.52 1.64 -6.21
CA ALA A 155 5.53 0.63 -5.86
C ALA A 155 6.80 1.27 -5.27
N LEU A 156 7.18 2.46 -5.73
CA LEU A 156 8.30 3.21 -5.15
C LEU A 156 7.99 3.67 -3.73
N SER A 157 6.79 4.21 -3.49
CA SER A 157 6.33 4.59 -2.15
C SER A 157 6.36 3.40 -1.19
N VAL A 158 5.91 2.23 -1.66
CA VAL A 158 5.96 0.97 -0.90
C VAL A 158 7.40 0.55 -0.61
N LEU A 159 8.29 0.56 -1.60
CA LEU A 159 9.71 0.23 -1.38
C LEU A 159 10.36 1.13 -0.33
N VAL A 160 10.10 2.44 -0.40
CA VAL A 160 10.70 3.42 0.53
C VAL A 160 10.15 3.24 1.94
N VAL A 161 8.81 3.24 2.10
CA VAL A 161 8.19 3.25 3.43
C VAL A 161 8.19 1.84 4.04
N GLN A 162 7.65 0.84 3.34
CA GLN A 162 7.62 -0.54 3.85
C GLN A 162 9.06 -1.08 3.99
N GLY A 163 9.93 -0.81 3.02
CA GLY A 163 11.34 -1.22 3.11
C GLY A 163 12.09 -0.52 4.23
N GLY A 164 11.84 0.78 4.45
CA GLY A 164 12.40 1.51 5.58
C GLY A 164 12.00 0.89 6.92
N VAL A 165 10.72 0.55 7.10
CA VAL A 165 10.24 -0.13 8.32
C VAL A 165 10.89 -1.50 8.48
N THR A 166 10.95 -2.32 7.41
CA THR A 166 11.59 -3.65 7.47
C THR A 166 13.08 -3.56 7.81
N LEU A 167 13.81 -2.60 7.25
CA LEU A 167 15.22 -2.39 7.54
C LEU A 167 15.45 -1.90 8.97
N LEU A 168 14.64 -0.95 9.46
CA LEU A 168 14.73 -0.51 10.85
C LEU A 168 14.43 -1.66 11.82
N ALA A 169 13.43 -2.49 11.49
CA ALA A 169 13.09 -3.70 12.24
C ALA A 169 14.25 -4.71 12.27
N SER A 170 14.98 -4.90 11.16
CA SER A 170 16.12 -5.83 11.14
C SER A 170 17.31 -5.39 11.99
N HIS A 171 17.43 -4.09 12.28
CA HIS A 171 18.47 -3.56 13.16
C HIS A 171 18.13 -3.70 14.65
N LEU A 172 16.87 -4.02 15.00
CA LEU A 172 16.42 -4.27 16.38
C LEU A 172 16.81 -5.67 16.88
N HIS A 173 18.02 -6.13 16.53
CA HIS A 173 18.55 -7.47 16.82
C HIS A 173 18.62 -7.82 18.33
N PHE A 174 18.37 -6.86 19.23
CA PHE A 174 18.25 -7.10 20.67
C PHE A 174 16.92 -7.79 21.09
N LEU A 175 15.91 -7.84 20.22
CA LEU A 175 14.61 -8.49 20.48
C LEU A 175 14.55 -9.98 20.08
N ARG A 176 15.71 -10.58 19.75
CA ARG A 176 15.81 -11.98 19.33
C ARG A 176 16.00 -12.94 20.49
#